data_AF-A0A815MUC0-F1
#
_entry.id   AF-A0A815MUC0-F1
#
_cell.length_a   1.000
_cell.length_b   1.000
_cell.length_c   1.000
_cell.angle_alpha   90.00
_cell.angle_beta   90.00
_cell.angle_gamma   90.00
#
_symmetry.space_group_name_H-M   'P 1'
#
loop_
_entity.id
_entity.type
_entity.pdbx_description
1 polymer ?
#
loop_
_entity_poly.entity_id
_entity_poly.type
_entity_poly.pdbx_seq_one_letter_code
_entity_poly.pdbx_strand_id
1 'polypeptide(L)'
;MFLITFGNGSSTYSNKTPSDFNFTTNHTQNLQISPGHGRFGLINKVPGNFSAWHSDSLDHTPTDDDGHMFLVDVGHRNDQIFNYKINNLCIGLRYGFSAYFANIFKAGCNAPEPDVRLEVRAAKEDGDLIASKSTGDIPQCNNMTWSKHGISFSPTSSSVVILMLSNVNQSYQDLGNDLAIDDIELRVCSGNHSGLCPPS
;
A
#
# COMPACT_ATOMS: atom_id res chain seq x y z
N MET A 1 1.79 -17.08 2.50
CA MET A 1 1.90 -16.09 1.40
C MET A 1 0.53 -15.48 1.18
N PHE A 2 0.44 -14.26 0.67
CA PHE A 2 -0.83 -13.55 0.50
C PHE A 2 -0.82 -12.65 -0.73
N LEU A 3 -2.02 -12.35 -1.23
CA LEU A 3 -2.33 -11.29 -2.19
C LEU A 3 -3.57 -10.55 -1.65
N ILE A 4 -3.50 -9.24 -1.54
CA ILE A 4 -4.61 -8.37 -1.12
C ILE A 4 -5.00 -7.51 -2.32
N THR A 5 -6.21 -7.76 -2.85
CA THR A 5 -6.85 -6.99 -3.95
C THR A 5 -8.06 -6.20 -3.46
N PHE A 6 -8.25 -6.11 -2.13
CA PHE A 6 -9.39 -5.52 -1.43
C PHE A 6 -10.81 -6.07 -1.79
N GLY A 7 -10.89 -7.02 -2.72
CA GLY A 7 -12.12 -7.60 -3.25
C GLY A 7 -12.86 -6.65 -4.18
N ASN A 8 -14.12 -6.95 -4.49
CA ASN A 8 -14.92 -6.17 -5.43
C ASN A 8 -16.30 -5.80 -4.87
N GLY A 9 -16.98 -4.88 -5.55
CA GLY A 9 -18.40 -4.58 -5.33
C GLY A 9 -18.85 -3.23 -5.90
N SER A 10 -20.14 -3.13 -6.19
CA SER A 10 -20.75 -1.99 -6.89
C SER A 10 -20.71 -0.65 -6.14
N SER A 11 -20.45 -0.67 -4.83
CA SER A 11 -20.34 0.53 -4.01
C SER A 11 -18.96 1.17 -4.15
N THR A 12 -18.94 2.48 -4.41
CA THR A 12 -17.67 3.22 -4.51
C THR A 12 -16.82 3.12 -3.27
N TYR A 13 -17.40 3.06 -2.07
CA TYR A 13 -16.68 2.84 -0.84
C TYR A 13 -17.07 1.48 -0.26
N SER A 14 -16.08 0.61 -0.08
CA SER A 14 -16.25 -0.66 0.64
C SER A 14 -16.36 -0.41 2.15
N ASN A 15 -17.22 -1.17 2.81
CA ASN A 15 -17.34 -1.19 4.27
C ASN A 15 -16.30 -2.09 4.95
N LYS A 16 -15.49 -2.83 4.17
CA LYS A 16 -14.36 -3.60 4.69
C LYS A 16 -13.32 -2.66 5.30
N THR A 17 -12.58 -3.19 6.26
CA THR A 17 -11.61 -2.51 7.09
C THR A 17 -10.23 -3.14 6.91
N PRO A 18 -9.13 -2.47 7.31
CA PRO A 18 -7.79 -3.06 7.29
C PRO A 18 -7.69 -4.44 7.98
N SER A 19 -8.48 -4.67 9.05
CA SER A 19 -8.51 -5.94 9.74
C SER A 19 -9.07 -7.09 8.91
N ASP A 20 -9.96 -6.83 7.93
CA ASP A 20 -10.45 -7.87 7.02
C ASP A 20 -9.34 -8.42 6.11
N PHE A 21 -8.21 -7.69 6.02
CA PHE A 21 -7.02 -8.05 5.25
C PHE A 21 -5.77 -8.24 6.15
N ASN A 22 -5.95 -8.35 7.47
CA ASN A 22 -4.89 -8.58 8.46
C ASN A 22 -3.76 -7.53 8.52
N PHE A 23 -4.05 -6.27 8.16
CA PHE A 23 -3.09 -5.17 8.35
C PHE A 23 -3.64 -4.07 9.26
N THR A 24 -2.73 -3.22 9.75
CA THR A 24 -3.06 -2.01 10.52
C THR A 24 -2.47 -0.78 9.86
N THR A 25 -3.02 0.39 10.16
CA THR A 25 -2.64 1.68 9.56
C THR A 25 -2.83 2.81 10.59
N ASN A 26 -2.09 3.91 10.48
CA ASN A 26 -2.33 5.13 11.27
C ASN A 26 -3.43 6.01 10.66
N HIS A 27 -3.88 5.71 9.45
CA HIS A 27 -4.86 6.50 8.74
C HIS A 27 -6.29 6.16 9.19
N THR A 28 -7.19 7.14 9.16
CA THR A 28 -8.59 6.94 9.55
C THR A 28 -9.45 6.62 8.33
N GLN A 29 -10.24 5.55 8.41
CA GLN A 29 -11.13 5.18 7.31
C GLN A 29 -12.23 6.24 7.11
N ASN A 30 -12.45 6.62 5.85
CA ASN A 30 -13.55 7.46 5.42
C ASN A 30 -14.40 6.70 4.40
N LEU A 31 -15.69 6.54 4.73
CA LEU A 31 -16.69 5.91 3.87
C LEU A 31 -17.47 6.93 3.03
N GLN A 32 -17.04 8.19 3.04
CA GLN A 32 -17.67 9.31 2.37
C GLN A 32 -16.62 10.20 1.69
N ILE A 33 -17.12 11.18 0.93
CA ILE A 33 -16.42 12.09 0.03
C ILE A 33 -15.03 12.49 0.54
N SER A 34 -14.01 12.06 -0.22
CA SER A 34 -12.56 12.31 -0.09
C SER A 34 -11.87 11.87 1.21
N PRO A 35 -10.63 11.36 1.15
CA PRO A 35 -9.75 11.49 2.29
C PRO A 35 -9.58 12.99 2.57
N GLY A 36 -9.88 13.43 3.78
CA GLY A 36 -9.17 14.58 4.33
C GLY A 36 -7.77 14.12 4.76
N HIS A 37 -6.94 15.02 5.26
CA HIS A 37 -5.59 14.68 5.72
C HIS A 37 -5.54 13.42 6.60
N GLY A 38 -4.63 12.50 6.28
CA GLY A 38 -4.44 11.26 7.01
C GLY A 38 -5.64 10.30 7.00
N ARG A 39 -6.51 10.39 5.99
CA ARG A 39 -7.63 9.46 5.81
C ARG A 39 -7.39 8.49 4.66
N PHE A 40 -8.22 7.46 4.59
CA PHE A 40 -8.22 6.51 3.49
C PHE A 40 -9.61 6.00 3.16
N GLY A 41 -9.77 5.39 1.98
CA GLY A 41 -10.93 4.59 1.62
C GLY A 41 -10.52 3.37 0.79
N LEU A 42 -11.29 2.29 0.90
CA LEU A 42 -11.23 1.18 -0.04
C LEU A 42 -12.25 1.44 -1.13
N ILE A 43 -11.80 1.78 -2.34
CA ILE A 43 -12.63 2.38 -3.38
C ILE A 43 -12.59 1.63 -4.70
N ASN A 44 -13.73 1.50 -5.38
CA ASN A 44 -13.76 0.81 -6.68
C ASN A 44 -13.42 1.71 -7.87
N LYS A 45 -13.35 3.02 -7.64
CA LYS A 45 -12.90 4.03 -8.59
C LYS A 45 -12.54 5.31 -7.87
N VAL A 46 -11.61 6.08 -8.43
CA VAL A 46 -11.23 7.40 -7.91
C VAL A 46 -12.45 8.34 -7.90
N PRO A 47 -12.83 8.94 -6.75
CA PRO A 47 -14.01 9.80 -6.67
C PRO A 47 -13.93 11.06 -7.55
N GLY A 48 -15.07 11.48 -8.08
CA GLY A 48 -15.27 12.65 -8.97
C GLY A 48 -15.22 14.02 -8.31
N ASN A 49 -14.65 14.16 -7.11
CA ASN A 49 -14.87 15.34 -6.28
C ASN A 49 -13.86 16.48 -6.54
N PHE A 50 -12.72 16.19 -7.18
CA PHE A 50 -11.67 17.17 -7.47
C PHE A 50 -11.22 17.05 -8.92
N SER A 51 -11.22 18.18 -9.63
CA SER A 51 -10.75 18.23 -11.02
C SER A 51 -9.26 17.86 -11.16
N ALA A 52 -8.48 18.04 -10.09
CA ALA A 52 -7.07 17.68 -10.00
C ALA A 52 -6.84 16.15 -10.03
N TRP A 53 -7.85 15.36 -9.68
CA TRP A 53 -7.71 13.90 -9.61
C TRP A 53 -8.07 13.19 -10.89
N HIS A 54 -7.50 12.01 -11.09
CA HIS A 54 -7.88 11.05 -12.12
C HIS A 54 -9.22 10.35 -11.81
N SER A 55 -10.29 11.13 -11.66
CA SER A 55 -11.64 10.64 -11.37
C SER A 55 -12.10 9.54 -12.33
N ASP A 56 -12.88 8.60 -11.79
CA ASP A 56 -13.39 7.39 -12.46
C ASP A 56 -12.31 6.39 -12.92
N SER A 57 -11.03 6.64 -12.62
CA SER A 57 -10.00 5.60 -12.81
C SER A 57 -10.26 4.44 -11.87
N LEU A 58 -10.15 3.22 -12.40
CA LEU A 58 -10.41 1.97 -11.70
C LEU A 58 -9.16 1.49 -10.93
N ASP A 59 -9.35 0.42 -10.17
CA ASP A 59 -8.28 -0.31 -9.51
C ASP A 59 -7.29 -0.93 -10.53
N HIS A 60 -6.23 -1.58 -10.04
CA HIS A 60 -5.20 -2.11 -10.92
C HIS A 60 -5.62 -3.43 -11.56
N THR A 61 -6.52 -4.20 -10.93
CA THR A 61 -6.92 -5.52 -11.39
C THR A 61 -7.92 -5.37 -12.56
N PRO A 62 -7.54 -5.71 -13.81
CA PRO A 62 -8.38 -5.36 -14.96
C PRO A 62 -9.50 -6.37 -15.23
N THR A 63 -9.59 -7.44 -14.43
CA THR A 63 -10.46 -8.61 -14.70
C THR A 63 -11.59 -8.79 -13.70
N ASP A 64 -11.63 -8.01 -12.63
CA ASP A 64 -12.71 -7.95 -11.67
C ASP A 64 -13.55 -6.71 -11.90
N ASP A 65 -14.80 -6.94 -12.32
CA ASP A 65 -15.79 -5.87 -12.36
C ASP A 65 -15.92 -5.26 -10.95
N ASP A 66 -15.75 -3.95 -10.87
CA ASP A 66 -15.80 -3.15 -9.64
C ASP A 66 -14.80 -3.58 -8.54
N GLY A 67 -13.56 -3.94 -8.92
CA GLY A 67 -12.45 -4.18 -7.98
C GLY A 67 -12.15 -2.96 -7.10
N HIS A 68 -11.88 -3.17 -5.81
CA HIS A 68 -11.53 -2.11 -4.86
C HIS A 68 -10.01 -1.94 -4.77
N MET A 69 -9.55 -0.71 -4.69
CA MET A 69 -8.17 -0.32 -4.36
C MET A 69 -8.12 0.45 -3.04
N PHE A 70 -6.94 0.54 -2.43
CA PHE A 70 -6.69 1.34 -1.24
C PHE A 70 -6.23 2.74 -1.62
N LEU A 71 -7.13 3.73 -1.53
CA LEU A 71 -6.81 5.15 -1.71
C LEU A 71 -6.53 5.80 -0.37
N VAL A 72 -5.38 6.46 -0.23
CA VAL A 72 -4.90 7.04 1.02
C VAL A 72 -4.16 8.34 0.79
N ASP A 73 -4.45 9.37 1.60
CA ASP A 73 -3.53 10.48 1.83
C ASP A 73 -2.40 9.93 2.70
N VAL A 74 -1.19 9.85 2.15
CA VAL A 74 -0.07 9.14 2.81
C VAL A 74 0.45 9.88 4.04
N GLY A 75 -0.04 11.08 4.34
CA GLY A 75 0.30 11.81 5.56
C GLY A 75 1.77 12.21 5.63
N HIS A 76 2.32 12.23 6.85
CA HIS A 76 3.66 12.72 7.13
C HIS A 76 4.70 11.62 7.16
N ARG A 77 5.97 12.03 7.12
CA ARG A 77 7.10 11.12 7.26
C ARG A 77 6.95 10.19 8.47
N ASN A 78 7.01 8.90 8.19
CA ASN A 78 6.86 7.77 9.10
C ASN A 78 5.42 7.42 9.51
N ASP A 79 4.40 8.08 8.96
CA ASP A 79 3.03 7.59 9.10
C ASP A 79 2.91 6.20 8.49
N GLN A 80 2.28 5.30 9.24
CA GLN A 80 2.17 3.90 8.85
C GLN A 80 0.97 3.71 7.93
N ILE A 81 1.24 3.61 6.63
CA ILE A 81 0.24 3.33 5.61
C ILE A 81 -0.25 1.87 5.71
N PHE A 82 0.69 0.95 5.89
CA PHE A 82 0.45 -0.49 5.99
C PHE A 82 1.41 -1.13 6.99
N ASN A 83 0.89 -1.97 7.89
CA ASN A 83 1.69 -2.82 8.79
C ASN A 83 1.06 -4.20 8.89
N TYR A 84 1.85 -5.19 8.51
CA TYR A 84 1.45 -6.59 8.47
C TYR A 84 2.50 -7.46 9.14
N LYS A 85 2.09 -8.20 10.17
CA LYS A 85 2.93 -9.19 10.84
C LYS A 85 2.78 -10.54 10.15
N ILE A 86 3.90 -11.12 9.74
CA ILE A 86 3.95 -12.45 9.13
C ILE A 86 4.66 -13.38 10.09
N ASN A 87 4.08 -14.55 10.31
CA ASN A 87 4.68 -15.62 11.10
C ASN A 87 5.02 -16.81 10.21
N ASN A 88 5.75 -17.76 10.78
CA ASN A 88 6.05 -19.05 10.16
C ASN A 88 6.82 -18.93 8.83
N LEU A 89 7.67 -17.91 8.69
CA LEU A 89 8.60 -17.83 7.56
C LEU A 89 9.72 -18.87 7.71
N CYS A 90 10.15 -19.41 6.58
CA CYS A 90 11.28 -20.33 6.49
C CYS A 90 12.59 -19.54 6.39
N ILE A 91 13.45 -19.67 7.39
CA ILE A 91 14.83 -19.17 7.32
C ILE A 91 15.55 -19.90 6.17
N GLY A 92 16.31 -19.16 5.36
CA GLY A 92 17.02 -19.68 4.19
C GLY A 92 16.26 -19.52 2.87
N LEU A 93 14.97 -19.16 2.89
CA LEU A 93 14.25 -18.74 1.69
C LEU A 93 14.39 -17.23 1.44
N ARG A 94 14.20 -16.82 0.19
CA ARG A 94 14.09 -15.41 -0.21
C ARG A 94 12.64 -15.09 -0.55
N TYR A 95 12.13 -14.01 0.01
CA TYR A 95 10.76 -13.53 -0.18
C TYR A 95 10.77 -12.20 -0.92
N GLY A 96 9.70 -11.96 -1.68
CA GLY A 96 9.41 -10.70 -2.34
C GLY A 96 8.12 -10.12 -1.79
N PHE A 97 8.17 -8.86 -1.38
CA PHE A 97 7.02 -8.04 -1.04
C PHE A 97 6.87 -6.95 -2.10
N SER A 98 5.66 -6.75 -2.60
CA SER A 98 5.37 -5.74 -3.61
C SER A 98 3.93 -5.26 -3.57
N ALA A 99 3.68 -4.11 -4.16
CA ALA A 99 2.35 -3.58 -4.44
C ALA A 99 2.40 -2.72 -5.71
N TYR A 100 1.24 -2.45 -6.29
CA TYR A 100 1.07 -1.46 -7.35
C TYR A 100 0.66 -0.13 -6.74
N PHE A 101 1.31 0.93 -7.20
CA PHE A 101 1.10 2.29 -6.72
C PHE A 101 0.76 3.21 -7.88
N ALA A 102 -0.13 4.17 -7.66
CA ALA A 102 -0.45 5.22 -8.63
C ALA A 102 -0.75 6.53 -7.91
N ASN A 103 -0.09 7.61 -8.34
CA ASN A 103 -0.45 8.96 -7.93
C ASN A 103 -1.79 9.34 -8.58
N ILE A 104 -2.77 9.75 -7.79
CA ILE A 104 -4.09 10.09 -8.32
C ILE A 104 -4.20 11.54 -8.81
N PHE A 105 -3.19 12.38 -8.55
CA PHE A 105 -3.13 13.73 -9.10
C PHE A 105 -2.65 13.74 -10.55
N LYS A 106 -3.34 14.55 -11.36
CA LYS A 106 -2.98 14.83 -12.75
C LYS A 106 -1.70 15.65 -12.81
N ALA A 107 -0.95 15.44 -13.89
CA ALA A 107 0.21 16.26 -14.21
C ALA A 107 -0.13 17.77 -14.24
N GLY A 108 0.78 18.58 -13.69
CA GLY A 108 0.64 20.04 -13.68
C GLY A 108 -0.20 20.60 -12.53
N CYS A 109 -0.69 19.76 -11.62
CA CYS A 109 -1.38 20.21 -10.42
C CYS A 109 -0.44 20.85 -9.37
N ASN A 110 0.89 20.67 -9.51
CA ASN A 110 1.91 21.16 -8.57
C ASN A 110 1.64 20.76 -7.11
N ALA A 111 0.84 19.72 -6.90
CA ALA A 111 0.65 19.11 -5.61
C ALA A 111 1.89 18.29 -5.26
N PRO A 112 2.20 18.11 -3.97
CA PRO A 112 3.30 17.25 -3.62
C PRO A 112 3.05 15.79 -4.01
N GLU A 113 4.12 15.09 -4.37
CA GLU A 113 4.06 13.70 -4.81
C GLU A 113 4.18 12.73 -3.63
N PRO A 114 3.46 11.59 -3.65
CA PRO A 114 3.64 10.56 -2.65
C PRO A 114 4.99 9.84 -2.83
N ASP A 115 5.65 9.56 -1.70
CA ASP A 115 6.82 8.68 -1.61
C ASP A 115 6.61 7.70 -0.46
N VAL A 116 6.79 6.41 -0.74
CA VAL A 116 6.59 5.32 0.21
C VAL A 116 7.90 4.60 0.46
N ARG A 117 8.24 4.43 1.74
CA ARG A 117 9.34 3.58 2.17
C ARG A 117 8.82 2.21 2.58
N LEU A 118 9.23 1.19 1.84
CA LEU A 118 9.00 -0.20 2.19
C LEU A 118 10.06 -0.63 3.21
N GLU A 119 9.65 -1.27 4.29
CA GLU A 119 10.55 -1.84 5.28
C GLU A 119 10.13 -3.24 5.68
N VAL A 120 11.13 -4.07 5.97
CA VAL A 120 10.95 -5.38 6.60
C VAL A 120 11.81 -5.40 7.85
N ARG A 121 11.20 -5.74 8.99
CA ARG A 121 11.85 -5.76 10.31
C ARG A 121 11.60 -7.07 11.02
N ALA A 122 12.51 -7.48 11.89
CA ALA A 122 12.26 -8.60 12.80
C ALA A 122 11.03 -8.30 13.69
N ALA A 123 10.17 -9.28 13.93
CA ALA A 123 8.94 -9.08 14.72
C ALA A 123 9.20 -9.11 16.25
N LYS A 124 10.01 -8.17 16.74
CA LYS A 124 10.33 -7.92 18.16
C LYS A 124 10.27 -6.41 18.45
N GLU A 125 10.25 -6.04 19.72
CA GLU A 125 10.44 -4.64 20.13
C GLU A 125 11.77 -4.11 19.55
N ASP A 126 11.73 -2.92 18.95
CA ASP A 126 12.85 -2.32 18.20
C ASP A 126 13.48 -3.29 17.18
N GLY A 127 12.63 -4.05 16.48
CA GLY A 127 13.02 -5.02 15.46
C GLY A 127 14.06 -4.51 14.48
N ASP A 128 15.18 -5.22 14.40
CA ASP A 128 16.27 -4.95 13.47
C ASP A 128 15.74 -4.82 12.04
N LEU A 129 16.24 -3.82 11.31
CA LEU A 129 15.92 -3.62 9.91
C LEU A 129 16.57 -4.73 9.08
N ILE A 130 15.75 -5.51 8.37
CA ILE A 130 16.18 -6.59 7.49
C ILE A 130 16.35 -6.06 6.06
N ALA A 131 15.42 -5.25 5.60
CA ALA A 131 15.46 -4.67 4.26
C ALA A 131 14.67 -3.35 4.23
N SER A 132 15.14 -2.36 3.46
CA SER A 132 14.40 -1.14 3.18
C SER A 132 14.61 -0.66 1.74
N LYS A 133 13.58 -0.04 1.17
CA LYS A 133 13.62 0.61 -0.14
C LYS A 133 12.55 1.70 -0.20
N SER A 134 12.93 2.91 -0.59
CA SER A 134 11.97 3.96 -0.96
C SER A 134 11.58 3.81 -2.44
N THR A 135 10.35 4.19 -2.76
CA THR A 135 9.86 4.29 -4.14
C THR A 135 10.51 5.45 -4.88
N GLY A 136 10.98 6.46 -4.15
CA GLY A 136 11.08 7.83 -4.65
C GLY A 136 9.70 8.43 -4.84
N ASP A 137 9.66 9.66 -5.33
CA ASP A 137 8.40 10.31 -5.68
C ASP A 137 7.68 9.51 -6.78
N ILE A 138 6.38 9.27 -6.57
CA ILE A 138 5.50 8.62 -7.53
C ILE A 138 4.87 9.74 -8.38
N PRO A 139 5.26 9.87 -9.66
CA PRO A 139 5.04 11.10 -10.41
C PRO A 139 3.58 11.32 -10.79
N GLN A 140 3.18 12.59 -10.86
CA GLN A 140 1.93 12.98 -11.49
C GLN A 140 1.98 12.73 -13.00
N CYS A 141 0.93 12.12 -13.55
CA CYS A 141 0.88 11.74 -14.97
C CYS A 141 -0.32 12.39 -15.67
N ASN A 142 -0.29 12.44 -17.01
CA ASN A 142 -1.46 12.88 -17.79
C ASN A 142 -2.62 11.87 -17.71
N ASN A 143 -2.27 10.58 -17.60
CA ASN A 143 -3.20 9.48 -17.34
C ASN A 143 -2.74 8.73 -16.08
N MET A 144 -3.69 8.27 -15.25
CA MET A 144 -3.35 7.47 -14.07
C MET A 144 -2.61 6.22 -14.50
N THR A 145 -1.40 6.04 -13.99
CA THR A 145 -0.51 4.95 -14.38
C THR A 145 -0.05 4.22 -13.14
N TRP A 146 -0.28 2.91 -13.12
CA TRP A 146 0.18 2.03 -12.05
C TRP A 146 1.63 1.62 -12.25
N SER A 147 2.43 1.67 -11.19
CA SER A 147 3.81 1.16 -11.16
C SER A 147 3.98 0.15 -10.03
N LYS A 148 4.62 -0.99 -10.34
CA LYS A 148 4.92 -2.02 -9.33
C LYS A 148 6.17 -1.65 -8.56
N HIS A 149 6.05 -1.50 -7.25
CA HIS A 149 7.17 -1.31 -6.34
C HIS A 149 7.30 -2.48 -5.38
N GLY A 150 8.52 -2.81 -5.00
CA GLY A 150 8.76 -3.95 -4.13
C GLY A 150 10.19 -4.09 -3.68
N ILE A 151 10.36 -4.95 -2.69
CA ILE A 151 11.61 -5.30 -2.03
C ILE A 151 11.71 -6.81 -1.84
N SER A 152 12.92 -7.35 -1.89
CA SER A 152 13.18 -8.74 -1.52
C SER A 152 14.00 -8.81 -0.26
N PHE A 153 13.77 -9.85 0.54
CA PHE A 153 14.45 -10.06 1.81
C PHE A 153 14.62 -11.55 2.12
N SER A 154 15.58 -11.85 2.98
CA SER A 154 15.77 -13.17 3.59
C SER A 154 15.54 -13.00 5.09
N PRO A 155 14.52 -13.64 5.68
CA PRO A 155 14.20 -13.45 7.09
C PRO A 155 15.28 -14.06 7.98
N THR A 156 15.63 -13.35 9.06
CA THR A 156 16.55 -13.82 10.11
C THR A 156 15.82 -14.50 11.26
N SER A 157 14.50 -14.40 11.30
CA SER A 157 13.58 -15.05 12.25
C SER A 157 12.35 -15.58 11.54
N SER A 158 11.64 -16.53 12.15
CA SER A 158 10.38 -17.07 11.59
C SER A 158 9.23 -16.05 11.57
N SER A 159 9.38 -14.89 12.22
CA SER A 159 8.39 -13.82 12.23
C SER A 159 9.02 -12.48 11.87
N VAL A 160 8.35 -11.73 11.00
CA VAL A 160 8.75 -10.38 10.55
C VAL A 160 7.54 -9.46 10.50
N VAL A 161 7.79 -8.16 10.52
CA VAL A 161 6.82 -7.12 10.24
C VAL A 161 7.19 -6.47 8.90
N ILE A 162 6.21 -6.32 8.02
CA ILE A 162 6.33 -5.57 6.78
C ILE A 162 5.59 -4.25 6.94
N LEU A 163 6.26 -3.16 6.59
CA LEU A 163 5.75 -1.80 6.68
C LEU A 163 5.77 -1.12 5.31
N MET A 164 4.71 -0.38 5.02
CA MET A 164 4.76 0.76 4.09
C MET A 164 4.63 2.02 4.95
N LEU A 165 5.65 2.86 4.91
CA LEU A 165 5.71 4.11 5.66
C LEU A 165 5.72 5.27 4.67
N SER A 166 5.01 6.34 4.98
CA SER A 166 5.19 7.58 4.23
C SER A 166 6.61 8.10 4.39
N ASN A 167 7.22 8.51 3.29
CA ASN A 167 8.54 9.13 3.25
C ASN A 167 8.47 10.60 2.83
N VAL A 168 7.26 11.15 2.79
CA VAL A 168 6.94 12.52 2.43
C VAL A 168 7.40 13.50 3.51
N ASN A 169 8.17 14.52 3.12
CA ASN A 169 8.56 15.64 3.99
C ASN A 169 7.69 16.87 3.70
N GLN A 170 6.43 16.87 4.15
CA GLN A 170 5.46 17.95 3.89
C GLN A 170 4.75 18.43 5.16
N SER A 171 4.13 19.61 5.06
CA SER A 171 3.32 20.21 6.12
C SER A 171 1.85 19.81 5.98
N TYR A 172 1.07 19.87 7.08
CA TYR A 172 -0.36 19.56 7.07
C TYR A 172 -1.21 20.48 6.18
N GLN A 173 -0.66 21.59 5.69
CA GLN A 173 -1.40 22.57 4.87
C GLN A 173 -1.34 22.25 3.37
N ASP A 174 -0.50 21.30 2.99
CA ASP A 174 -0.28 20.94 1.60
C ASP A 174 -1.39 19.98 1.13
N LEU A 175 -2.02 20.29 -0.01
CA LEU A 175 -2.96 19.39 -0.69
C LEU A 175 -2.18 18.53 -1.67
N GLY A 176 -2.29 17.20 -1.58
CA GLY A 176 -1.56 16.29 -2.44
C GLY A 176 -1.19 15.01 -1.72
N ASN A 177 -0.18 14.32 -2.25
CA ASN A 177 0.35 13.05 -1.74
C ASN A 177 -0.68 11.88 -1.66
N ASP A 178 -1.89 12.06 -2.18
CA ASP A 178 -2.87 11.00 -2.30
C ASP A 178 -2.36 9.89 -3.24
N LEU A 179 -2.40 8.66 -2.74
CA LEU A 179 -1.88 7.48 -3.39
C LEU A 179 -2.94 6.38 -3.48
N ALA A 180 -3.11 5.83 -4.67
CA ALA A 180 -3.81 4.57 -4.86
C ALA A 180 -2.83 3.40 -4.76
N ILE A 181 -3.22 2.37 -4.00
CA ILE A 181 -2.45 1.16 -3.74
C ILE A 181 -3.32 -0.04 -4.05
N ASP A 182 -2.79 -1.02 -4.78
CA ASP A 182 -3.48 -2.26 -5.07
C ASP A 182 -2.51 -3.45 -5.18
N ASP A 183 -3.04 -4.67 -5.22
CA ASP A 183 -2.29 -5.91 -5.45
C ASP A 183 -1.09 -6.08 -4.49
N ILE A 184 -1.34 -5.91 -3.19
CA ILE A 184 -0.30 -6.07 -2.15
C ILE A 184 0.02 -7.57 -2.00
N GLU A 185 1.23 -7.94 -2.38
CA GLU A 185 1.65 -9.34 -2.52
C GLU A 185 2.87 -9.65 -1.65
N LEU A 186 2.82 -10.80 -0.97
CA LEU A 186 4.00 -11.48 -0.45
C LEU A 186 4.12 -12.88 -1.07
N ARG A 187 5.25 -13.13 -1.73
CA ARG A 187 5.58 -14.43 -2.34
C ARG A 187 7.01 -14.88 -2.09
N VAL A 188 7.30 -16.17 -2.31
CA VAL A 188 8.67 -16.70 -2.38
C VAL A 188 9.27 -16.35 -3.74
N CYS A 189 10.53 -15.90 -3.77
CA CYS A 189 11.20 -15.50 -5.01
C CYS A 189 11.54 -16.67 -5.95
N SER A 190 11.73 -17.88 -5.42
CA SER A 190 12.13 -19.06 -6.20
C SER A 190 11.63 -20.36 -5.58
N GLY A 191 10.89 -21.17 -6.36
CA GLY A 191 10.53 -22.56 -6.05
C GLY A 191 9.04 -22.80 -5.76
N ASN A 192 8.58 -24.04 -5.97
CA ASN A 192 7.25 -24.54 -5.58
C ASN A 192 7.15 -24.77 -4.05
N HIS A 193 7.69 -23.86 -3.24
CA HIS A 193 7.57 -23.92 -1.79
C HIS A 193 6.36 -23.10 -1.36
N SER A 194 5.58 -23.61 -0.41
CA SER A 194 4.45 -22.88 0.21
C SER A 194 4.86 -21.58 0.93
N GLY A 195 6.17 -21.34 1.06
CA GLY A 195 6.77 -20.19 1.75
C GLY A 195 6.55 -20.14 3.26
N LEU A 196 5.80 -21.07 3.84
CA LEU A 196 5.57 -21.14 5.28
C LEU A 196 6.10 -22.46 5.83
N CYS A 197 6.82 -22.38 6.94
CA CYS A 197 7.36 -23.52 7.67
C CYS A 197 6.50 -23.81 8.91
N PRO A 198 6.33 -25.08 9.33
CA PRO A 198 5.62 -25.39 10.56
C PRO A 198 6.22 -24.62 11.74
N PRO A 199 5.40 -24.18 12.71
CA PRO A 199 5.93 -23.62 13.95
C PRO A 199 6.82 -24.68 14.61
N SER A 200 8.04 -24.26 14.98
CA SER A 200 8.99 -25.05 15.77
C SER A 200 8.50 -25.24 17.20
#